data_AF-A0A3P4AR95-F1
#
_entry.id   AF-A0A3P4AR95-F1
#
_cell.length_a   1.000
_cell.length_b   1.000
_cell.length_c   1.000
_cell.angle_alpha   90.00
_cell.angle_beta   90.00
_cell.angle_gamma   90.00
#
_symmetry.space_group_name_H-M   'P 1'
#
loop_
_entity.id
_entity.type
_entity.pdbx_description
1 polymer ?
#
loop_
_entity_poly.entity_id
_entity_poly.type
_entity_poly.pdbx_seq_one_letter_code
_entity_poly.pdbx_strand_id
1 'polypeptide(L)'
;MGVMRVLHVAPEAYPLAKVGGLADVVGALPKALRPLGVEAHVLLPWHGGLEARRVGEVAFAFFGREERAPLGERVEGGVRFLLLGVEGFDRERVYGYPDDAERYLRFALAAKEVARGYDLVHAHDWTAALLALYAPTVYTIHNLAHQGLVDPGLFFSWTGLPWSLFHMEALEFYGRVNLMKGGIVFARRVTTVSPSYAEEIQTPEFGMGLDGVLRRHAGKLRGILNGLDTEVFDPGKDPYLPAPYTREDPSGKARAKEAFRERTGLRPPVLAYVGRLDYQKGLDLVLKALPRLLEMGFRLYVQGVGDEGLQEAFLRAEEENPEGIRFLPAYDEAMARLAYAGAEAVLVPSRFEPCGLVQMIASRYGTPPVARAVGGLKDTVEDGRTGVLFETYHPEGLLYGVLRLFRLGAEEMGLRAMEKDFSWEGPARAYREVYREALG
;
A
#
# COMPACT_ATOMS: atom_id res chain seq x y z
N MET A 1 -20.64 -27.42 2.52
CA MET A 1 -20.17 -26.47 1.49
C MET A 1 -18.65 -26.58 1.46
N GLY A 2 -18.05 -26.74 0.28
CA GLY A 2 -16.59 -26.88 0.15
C GLY A 2 -15.85 -25.65 0.67
N VAL A 3 -14.57 -25.83 1.03
CA VAL A 3 -13.67 -24.73 1.37
C VAL A 3 -13.42 -23.92 0.10
N MET A 4 -13.62 -22.59 0.16
CA MET A 4 -13.39 -21.70 -0.98
C MET A 4 -11.89 -21.52 -1.19
N ARG A 5 -11.38 -21.82 -2.38
CA ARG A 5 -9.96 -21.67 -2.74
C ARG A 5 -9.74 -20.41 -3.56
N VAL A 6 -8.97 -19.47 -3.01
CA VAL A 6 -8.68 -18.16 -3.63
C VAL A 6 -7.19 -18.04 -3.93
N LEU A 7 -6.85 -17.64 -5.15
CA LEU A 7 -5.47 -17.31 -5.54
C LEU A 7 -5.30 -15.79 -5.58
N HIS A 8 -4.57 -15.25 -4.61
CA HIS A 8 -4.07 -13.88 -4.69
C HIS A 8 -2.94 -13.83 -5.71
N VAL A 9 -2.99 -12.89 -6.65
CA VAL A 9 -1.91 -12.70 -7.63
C VAL A 9 -1.44 -11.26 -7.57
N ALA A 10 -0.15 -11.09 -7.30
CA ALA A 10 0.46 -9.81 -6.99
C ALA A 10 1.92 -9.74 -7.45
N PRO A 11 2.49 -8.55 -7.63
CA PRO A 11 3.91 -8.40 -7.92
C PRO A 11 4.78 -8.54 -6.66
N GLU A 12 4.21 -8.31 -5.47
CA GLU A 12 4.91 -8.29 -4.19
C GLU A 12 4.02 -8.85 -3.06
N ALA A 13 4.64 -9.42 -2.03
CA ALA A 13 3.98 -9.82 -0.79
C ALA A 13 5.01 -9.97 0.35
N TYR A 14 4.71 -9.38 1.50
CA TYR A 14 5.54 -9.51 2.70
C TYR A 14 5.43 -10.94 3.27
N PRO A 15 6.54 -11.58 3.71
CA PRO A 15 7.89 -11.03 3.84
C PRO A 15 8.81 -11.33 2.64
N LEU A 16 8.31 -11.89 1.53
CA LEU A 16 9.16 -12.34 0.43
C LEU A 16 9.66 -11.19 -0.45
N ALA A 17 8.78 -10.27 -0.82
CA ALA A 17 9.13 -9.09 -1.61
C ALA A 17 8.25 -7.92 -1.19
N LYS A 18 8.84 -6.76 -0.91
CA LYS A 18 8.11 -5.57 -0.45
C LYS A 18 8.72 -4.29 -1.01
N VAL A 19 7.90 -3.52 -1.73
CA VAL A 19 8.17 -2.15 -2.15
C VAL A 19 7.13 -1.20 -1.58
N GLY A 20 5.85 -1.60 -1.52
CA GLY A 20 4.75 -0.77 -1.02
C GLY A 20 3.83 -1.47 -0.03
N GLY A 21 2.72 -0.78 0.29
CA GLY A 21 1.69 -1.31 1.19
C GLY A 21 0.87 -2.45 0.57
N LEU A 22 0.94 -2.65 -0.76
CA LEU A 22 0.33 -3.82 -1.42
C LEU A 22 0.92 -5.10 -0.83
N ALA A 23 2.24 -5.15 -0.65
CA ALA A 23 2.91 -6.31 -0.07
C ALA A 23 2.37 -6.67 1.32
N ASP A 24 2.07 -5.69 2.15
CA ASP A 24 1.52 -5.89 3.50
C ASP A 24 0.10 -6.48 3.44
N VAL A 25 -0.74 -6.00 2.51
CA VAL A 25 -2.09 -6.54 2.29
C VAL A 25 -2.02 -8.00 1.84
N VAL A 26 -1.21 -8.30 0.83
CA VAL A 26 -1.12 -9.64 0.24
C VAL A 26 -0.43 -10.62 1.20
N GLY A 27 0.47 -10.14 2.06
CA GLY A 27 1.10 -10.95 3.11
C GLY A 27 0.17 -11.28 4.30
N ALA A 28 -0.79 -10.41 4.62
CA ALA A 28 -1.60 -10.54 5.84
C ALA A 28 -3.06 -10.96 5.61
N LEU A 29 -3.70 -10.54 4.52
CA LEU A 29 -5.10 -10.88 4.25
C LEU A 29 -5.32 -12.41 4.09
N PRO A 30 -4.46 -13.18 3.40
CA PRO A 30 -4.64 -14.63 3.29
C PRO A 30 -4.69 -15.36 4.64
N LYS A 31 -3.83 -14.98 5.60
CA LYS A 31 -3.85 -15.58 6.95
C LYS A 31 -5.16 -15.23 7.69
N ALA A 32 -5.64 -14.00 7.55
CA ALA A 32 -6.87 -13.54 8.21
C ALA A 32 -8.16 -14.15 7.63
N LEU A 33 -8.11 -14.60 6.36
CA LEU A 33 -9.22 -15.26 5.68
C LEU A 33 -9.40 -16.74 6.11
N ARG A 34 -8.33 -17.39 6.58
CA ARG A 34 -8.34 -18.82 6.93
C ARG A 34 -9.35 -19.19 8.02
N PRO A 35 -9.48 -18.46 9.15
CA PRO A 35 -10.51 -18.73 10.16
C PRO A 35 -11.95 -18.58 9.62
N LEU A 36 -12.12 -17.88 8.49
CA LEU A 36 -13.41 -17.67 7.84
C LEU A 36 -13.74 -18.76 6.79
N GLY A 37 -12.93 -19.82 6.70
CA GLY A 37 -13.15 -20.95 5.80
C GLY A 37 -12.74 -20.69 4.34
N VAL A 38 -11.82 -19.76 4.13
CA VAL A 38 -11.22 -19.47 2.82
C VAL A 38 -9.77 -19.95 2.82
N GLU A 39 -9.45 -20.86 1.91
CA GLU A 39 -8.08 -21.30 1.64
C GLU A 39 -7.46 -20.34 0.61
N ALA A 40 -6.67 -19.38 1.10
CA ALA A 40 -6.04 -18.37 0.27
C ALA A 40 -4.54 -18.65 0.09
N HIS A 41 -4.08 -18.69 -1.17
CA HIS A 41 -2.66 -18.77 -1.52
C HIS A 41 -2.22 -17.51 -2.26
N VAL A 42 -0.92 -17.22 -2.26
CA VAL A 42 -0.35 -16.06 -2.95
C VAL A 42 0.55 -16.54 -4.08
N LEU A 43 0.31 -16.08 -5.31
CA LEU A 43 1.17 -16.28 -6.46
C LEU A 43 1.97 -15.00 -6.74
N LEU A 44 3.29 -15.13 -6.74
CA LEU A 44 4.23 -14.08 -7.09
C LEU A 44 5.07 -14.51 -8.30
N PRO A 45 5.65 -13.55 -9.05
CA PRO A 45 6.82 -13.86 -9.85
C PRO A 45 7.92 -14.43 -8.96
N TRP A 46 8.69 -15.39 -9.47
CA TRP A 46 9.85 -15.92 -8.77
C TRP A 46 11.01 -14.93 -8.87
N HIS A 47 10.98 -13.91 -8.01
CA HIS A 47 12.02 -12.88 -7.96
C HIS A 47 13.38 -13.47 -7.58
N GLY A 48 14.44 -12.83 -8.08
CA GLY A 48 15.83 -13.22 -7.79
C GLY A 48 16.11 -13.30 -6.30
N GLY A 49 16.86 -14.32 -5.88
CA GLY A 49 17.22 -14.55 -4.48
C GLY A 49 16.14 -15.20 -3.60
N LEU A 50 14.93 -15.46 -4.12
CA LEU A 50 13.91 -16.19 -3.37
C LEU A 50 14.12 -17.71 -3.44
N GLU A 51 14.29 -18.34 -2.29
CA GLU A 51 14.30 -19.79 -2.17
C GLU A 51 12.88 -20.37 -2.12
N ALA A 52 12.63 -21.43 -2.88
CA ALA A 52 11.40 -22.21 -2.83
C ALA A 52 11.60 -23.64 -3.30
N ARG A 53 10.76 -24.56 -2.80
CA ARG A 53 10.73 -25.95 -3.26
C ARG A 53 10.03 -26.00 -4.61
N ARG A 54 10.69 -26.51 -5.66
CA ARG A 54 10.02 -26.74 -6.95
C ARG A 54 8.91 -27.78 -6.79
N VAL A 55 7.70 -27.44 -7.20
CA VAL A 55 6.50 -28.28 -7.14
C VAL A 55 5.91 -28.61 -8.51
N GLY A 56 6.37 -27.95 -9.57
CA GLY A 56 5.95 -28.26 -10.93
C GLY A 56 6.43 -27.25 -11.96
N GLU A 57 5.68 -27.17 -13.05
CA GLU A 57 5.83 -26.19 -14.12
C GLU A 57 4.51 -26.03 -14.88
N VAL A 58 4.34 -24.89 -15.55
CA VAL A 58 3.18 -24.59 -16.41
C VAL A 58 3.66 -24.27 -17.82
N ALA A 59 2.88 -24.67 -18.83
CA ALA A 59 3.11 -24.31 -20.23
C ALA A 59 2.12 -23.21 -20.65
N PHE A 60 2.60 -22.19 -21.32
CA PHE A 60 1.80 -21.05 -21.75
C PHE A 60 2.31 -20.51 -23.08
N ALA A 61 1.47 -19.75 -23.80
CA ALA A 61 1.87 -19.11 -25.04
C ALA A 61 2.24 -17.65 -24.79
N PHE A 62 3.37 -17.21 -25.33
CA PHE A 62 3.79 -15.82 -25.38
C PHE A 62 4.42 -15.55 -26.75
N PHE A 63 4.00 -14.47 -27.40
CA PHE A 63 4.49 -14.10 -28.73
C PHE A 63 4.42 -15.23 -29.77
N GLY A 64 3.30 -15.98 -29.74
CA GLY A 64 3.06 -17.12 -30.64
C GLY A 64 3.93 -18.36 -30.39
N ARG A 65 4.72 -18.38 -29.30
CA ARG A 65 5.60 -19.49 -28.93
C ARG A 65 5.14 -20.09 -27.61
N GLU A 66 5.30 -21.41 -27.48
CA GLU A 66 5.11 -22.07 -26.20
C GLU A 66 6.35 -21.85 -25.31
N GLU A 67 6.11 -21.38 -24.09
CA GLU A 67 7.08 -21.23 -23.02
C GLU A 67 6.70 -22.12 -21.83
N ARG A 68 7.69 -22.52 -21.03
CA ARG A 68 7.48 -23.31 -19.81
C ARG A 68 8.06 -22.55 -18.61
N ALA A 69 7.24 -22.35 -17.58
CA ALA A 69 7.63 -21.65 -16.36
C ALA A 69 7.64 -22.61 -15.16
N PRO A 70 8.77 -22.79 -14.44
CA PRO A 70 8.79 -23.56 -13.20
C PRO A 70 7.90 -22.92 -12.13
N LEU A 71 7.27 -23.77 -11.32
CA LEU A 71 6.46 -23.39 -10.17
C LEU A 71 7.15 -23.86 -8.88
N GLY A 72 7.47 -22.90 -8.01
CA GLY A 72 7.98 -23.11 -6.67
C GLY A 72 6.91 -22.90 -5.61
N GLU A 73 7.16 -23.44 -4.42
CA GLU A 73 6.33 -23.28 -3.24
C GLU A 73 7.17 -22.98 -2.01
N ARG A 74 6.68 -22.04 -1.18
CA ARG A 74 7.21 -21.71 0.14
C ARG A 74 6.06 -21.43 1.10
N VAL A 75 6.16 -21.89 2.34
CA VAL A 75 5.22 -21.52 3.41
C VAL A 75 5.97 -20.62 4.39
N GLU A 76 5.43 -19.43 4.64
CA GLU A 76 6.05 -18.40 5.48
C GLU A 76 4.94 -17.63 6.21
N GLY A 77 5.09 -17.35 7.51
CA GLY A 77 4.09 -16.58 8.27
C GLY A 77 2.66 -17.17 8.25
N GLY A 78 2.51 -18.48 8.06
CA GLY A 78 1.21 -19.14 7.94
C GLY A 78 0.51 -18.99 6.59
N VAL A 79 1.18 -18.38 5.60
CA VAL A 79 0.71 -18.20 4.22
C VAL A 79 1.49 -19.10 3.27
N ARG A 80 0.78 -19.70 2.31
CA ARG A 80 1.39 -20.50 1.23
C ARG A 80 1.62 -19.62 0.02
N PHE A 81 2.89 -19.44 -0.32
CA PHE A 81 3.38 -18.71 -1.47
C PHE A 81 3.73 -19.68 -2.60
N LEU A 82 3.28 -19.35 -3.80
CA LEU A 82 3.64 -19.97 -5.06
C LEU A 82 4.52 -18.98 -5.83
N LEU A 83 5.67 -19.43 -6.30
CA LEU A 83 6.63 -18.61 -7.04
C LEU A 83 6.70 -19.09 -8.49
N LEU A 84 6.36 -18.23 -9.44
CA LEU A 84 6.30 -18.57 -10.85
C LEU A 84 7.51 -18.02 -11.60
N GLY A 85 8.40 -18.90 -12.05
CA GLY A 85 9.64 -18.53 -12.73
C GLY A 85 9.38 -18.17 -14.18
N VAL A 86 9.13 -16.89 -14.44
CA VAL A 86 9.01 -16.33 -15.79
C VAL A 86 10.27 -15.53 -16.11
N GLU A 87 10.64 -15.46 -17.39
CA GLU A 87 11.80 -14.68 -17.83
C GLU A 87 11.71 -13.21 -17.37
N GLY A 88 12.85 -12.66 -16.94
CA GLY A 88 12.99 -11.25 -16.56
C GLY A 88 12.80 -10.96 -15.06
N PHE A 89 12.41 -11.92 -14.23
CA PHE A 89 12.20 -11.70 -12.79
C PHE A 89 13.40 -12.00 -11.88
N ASP A 90 14.47 -12.61 -12.42
CA ASP A 90 15.74 -12.77 -11.68
C ASP A 90 16.52 -11.44 -11.65
N ARG A 91 16.02 -10.47 -10.88
CA ARG A 91 16.52 -9.10 -10.77
C ARG A 91 16.32 -8.56 -9.35
N GLU A 92 17.04 -7.49 -9.03
CA GLU A 92 17.02 -6.86 -7.70
C GLU A 92 15.69 -6.18 -7.35
N ARG A 93 15.06 -5.47 -8.31
CA ARG A 93 13.83 -4.71 -8.06
C ARG A 93 12.61 -5.48 -8.57
N VAL A 94 11.47 -5.27 -7.91
CA VAL A 94 10.17 -5.86 -8.33
C VAL A 94 9.66 -5.22 -9.63
N TYR A 95 9.77 -3.90 -9.75
CA TYR A 95 9.35 -3.10 -10.90
C TYR A 95 10.21 -1.83 -11.02
N GLY A 96 9.95 -1.01 -12.03
CA GLY A 96 10.74 0.16 -12.43
C GLY A 96 11.67 -0.11 -13.60
N TYR A 97 11.42 -1.15 -14.40
CA TYR A 97 12.20 -1.47 -15.60
C TYR A 97 11.46 -1.10 -16.88
N PRO A 98 12.18 -0.75 -17.97
CA PRO A 98 11.56 -0.44 -19.26
C PRO A 98 10.70 -1.57 -19.85
N ASP A 99 10.99 -2.82 -19.48
CA ASP A 99 10.33 -4.04 -19.95
C ASP A 99 9.25 -4.58 -18.99
N ASP A 100 8.86 -3.81 -17.96
CA ASP A 100 7.88 -4.28 -16.96
C ASP A 100 6.55 -4.70 -17.60
N ALA A 101 6.06 -3.96 -18.59
CA ALA A 101 4.83 -4.31 -19.29
C ALA A 101 4.93 -5.71 -19.94
N GLU A 102 6.05 -6.01 -20.60
CA GLU A 102 6.30 -7.30 -21.24
C GLU A 102 6.35 -8.42 -20.18
N ARG A 103 7.17 -8.23 -19.15
CA ARG A 103 7.37 -9.22 -18.07
C ARG A 103 6.09 -9.55 -17.33
N TYR A 104 5.29 -8.54 -16.97
CA TYR A 104 4.05 -8.76 -16.23
C TYR A 104 2.93 -9.31 -17.10
N LEU A 105 2.89 -9.00 -18.40
CA LEU A 105 2.01 -9.70 -19.34
C LEU A 105 2.38 -11.17 -19.48
N ARG A 106 3.67 -11.46 -19.64
CA ARG A 106 4.18 -12.84 -19.68
C ARG A 106 3.85 -13.59 -18.40
N PHE A 107 4.05 -12.96 -17.24
CA PHE A 107 3.65 -13.49 -15.94
C PHE A 107 2.15 -13.75 -15.84
N ALA A 108 1.29 -12.81 -16.25
CA ALA A 108 -0.16 -13.00 -16.22
C ALA A 108 -0.63 -14.17 -17.11
N LEU A 109 0.00 -14.35 -18.29
CA LEU A 109 -0.30 -15.47 -19.18
C LEU A 109 0.12 -16.82 -18.62
N ALA A 110 1.21 -16.88 -17.85
CA ALA A 110 1.60 -18.10 -17.13
C ALA A 110 0.72 -18.32 -15.88
N ALA A 111 0.42 -17.25 -15.14
CA ALA A 111 -0.38 -17.26 -13.92
C ALA A 111 -1.82 -17.74 -14.16
N LYS A 112 -2.40 -17.49 -15.35
CA LYS A 112 -3.73 -17.98 -15.71
C LYS A 112 -3.83 -19.51 -15.67
N GLU A 113 -2.72 -20.22 -15.94
CA GLU A 113 -2.69 -21.69 -15.90
C GLU A 113 -2.71 -22.19 -14.45
N VAL A 114 -2.03 -21.49 -13.54
CA VAL A 114 -2.11 -21.76 -12.09
C VAL A 114 -3.51 -21.44 -11.56
N ALA A 115 -4.13 -20.36 -12.03
CA ALA A 115 -5.46 -19.92 -11.61
C ALA A 115 -6.57 -20.96 -11.86
N ARG A 116 -6.42 -21.85 -12.86
CA ARG A 116 -7.39 -22.93 -13.14
C ARG A 116 -7.57 -23.91 -11.97
N GLY A 117 -6.61 -23.96 -11.05
CA GLY A 117 -6.67 -24.79 -9.85
C GLY A 117 -7.44 -24.17 -8.68
N TYR A 118 -8.10 -23.02 -8.87
CA TYR A 118 -8.77 -22.24 -7.82
C TYR A 118 -10.18 -21.84 -8.24
N ASP A 119 -11.05 -21.57 -7.26
CA ASP A 119 -12.43 -21.14 -7.52
C ASP A 119 -12.48 -19.66 -7.96
N LEU A 120 -11.56 -18.85 -7.44
CA LEU A 120 -11.51 -17.41 -7.62
C LEU A 120 -10.07 -16.90 -7.65
N VAL A 121 -9.83 -15.91 -8.50
CA VAL A 121 -8.61 -15.10 -8.48
C VAL A 121 -8.87 -13.78 -7.76
N HIS A 122 -7.98 -13.40 -6.84
CA HIS A 122 -7.90 -12.05 -6.31
C HIS A 122 -6.69 -11.36 -6.94
N ALA A 123 -6.91 -10.58 -7.99
CA ALA A 123 -5.87 -9.89 -8.74
C ALA A 123 -5.59 -8.51 -8.12
N HIS A 124 -4.31 -8.19 -7.92
CA HIS A 124 -3.89 -6.93 -7.31
C HIS A 124 -3.13 -6.04 -8.31
N ASP A 125 -3.64 -4.83 -8.53
CA ASP A 125 -3.09 -3.81 -9.44
C ASP A 125 -2.88 -4.26 -10.90
N TRP A 126 -2.37 -3.35 -11.72
CA TRP A 126 -2.23 -3.52 -13.17
C TRP A 126 -1.46 -4.79 -13.59
N THR A 127 -0.54 -5.26 -12.76
CA THR A 127 0.33 -6.42 -13.03
C THR A 127 -0.44 -7.74 -13.10
N ALA A 128 -1.55 -7.86 -12.37
CA ALA A 128 -2.42 -9.05 -12.36
C ALA A 128 -3.77 -8.80 -13.05
N ALA A 129 -4.05 -7.58 -13.49
CA ALA A 129 -5.36 -7.17 -14.00
C ALA A 129 -5.86 -7.99 -15.19
N LEU A 130 -4.94 -8.50 -16.04
CA LEU A 130 -5.29 -9.30 -17.21
C LEU A 130 -5.98 -10.64 -16.85
N LEU A 131 -5.78 -11.15 -15.63
CA LEU A 131 -6.40 -12.40 -15.17
C LEU A 131 -7.93 -12.34 -15.14
N ALA A 132 -8.50 -11.12 -15.08
CA ALA A 132 -9.94 -10.91 -15.19
C ALA A 132 -10.54 -11.41 -16.52
N LEU A 133 -9.75 -11.57 -17.58
CA LEU A 133 -10.18 -12.15 -18.85
C LEU A 133 -10.22 -13.69 -18.83
N TYR A 134 -9.55 -14.33 -17.87
CA TYR A 134 -9.30 -15.78 -17.90
C TYR A 134 -9.98 -16.55 -16.77
N ALA A 135 -10.33 -15.89 -15.66
CA ALA A 135 -10.90 -16.53 -14.49
C ALA A 135 -11.92 -15.63 -13.76
N PRO A 136 -12.87 -16.19 -13.00
CA PRO A 136 -13.65 -15.45 -12.01
C PRO A 136 -12.70 -14.64 -11.12
N THR A 137 -12.80 -13.31 -11.18
CA THR A 137 -11.81 -12.42 -10.58
C THR A 137 -12.45 -11.37 -9.69
N VAL A 138 -11.87 -11.18 -8.51
CA VAL A 138 -11.97 -9.96 -7.71
C VAL A 138 -10.72 -9.14 -7.98
N TYR A 139 -10.89 -7.92 -8.45
CA TYR A 139 -9.77 -7.06 -8.83
C TYR A 139 -9.62 -5.91 -7.84
N THR A 140 -8.44 -5.76 -7.24
CA THR A 140 -8.18 -4.73 -6.24
C THR A 140 -7.21 -3.69 -6.75
N ILE A 141 -7.65 -2.44 -6.70
CA ILE A 141 -6.86 -1.25 -7.02
C ILE A 141 -6.21 -0.76 -5.72
N HIS A 142 -4.90 -0.93 -5.60
CA HIS A 142 -4.12 -0.36 -4.49
C HIS A 142 -3.58 1.02 -4.84
N ASN A 143 -3.24 1.26 -6.11
CA ASN A 143 -2.77 2.56 -6.57
C ASN A 143 -3.17 2.84 -8.02
N LEU A 144 -4.09 3.78 -8.22
CA LEU A 144 -4.61 4.14 -9.53
C LEU A 144 -3.59 4.88 -10.44
N ALA A 145 -2.47 5.35 -9.89
CA ALA A 145 -1.45 6.07 -10.66
C ALA A 145 -0.68 5.15 -11.63
N HIS A 146 -0.59 3.85 -11.33
CA HIS A 146 0.14 2.88 -12.16
C HIS A 146 -0.84 1.96 -12.87
N GLN A 147 -1.13 2.26 -14.15
CA GLN A 147 -2.24 1.62 -14.88
C GLN A 147 -1.83 0.52 -15.85
N GLY A 148 -0.53 0.36 -16.12
CA GLY A 148 -0.02 -0.58 -17.12
C GLY A 148 -0.47 -0.21 -18.54
N LEU A 149 0.00 0.93 -19.05
CA LEU A 149 -0.30 1.37 -20.41
C LEU A 149 0.66 0.72 -21.42
N VAL A 150 0.12 0.00 -22.40
CA VAL A 150 0.89 -0.78 -23.37
C VAL A 150 0.56 -0.33 -24.79
N ASP A 151 1.53 -0.41 -25.69
CA ASP A 151 1.26 -0.26 -27.12
C ASP A 151 0.33 -1.40 -27.59
N PRO A 152 -0.75 -1.11 -28.35
CA PRO A 152 -1.68 -2.15 -28.79
C PRO A 152 -1.02 -3.25 -29.65
N GLY A 153 -0.12 -2.88 -30.57
CA GLY A 153 0.57 -3.84 -31.43
C GLY A 153 1.44 -4.81 -30.62
N LEU A 154 2.20 -4.29 -29.67
CA LEU A 154 2.97 -5.11 -28.73
C LEU A 154 2.06 -5.99 -27.87
N PHE A 155 1.01 -5.41 -27.27
CA PHE A 155 0.09 -6.16 -26.41
C PHE A 155 -0.54 -7.36 -27.12
N PHE A 156 -1.13 -7.17 -28.30
CA PHE A 156 -1.81 -8.25 -29.02
C PHE A 156 -0.82 -9.28 -29.59
N SER A 157 0.37 -8.85 -30.02
CA SER A 157 1.41 -9.78 -30.48
C SER A 157 1.95 -10.65 -29.35
N TRP A 158 2.21 -10.07 -28.17
CA TRP A 158 2.69 -10.82 -27.00
C TRP A 158 1.64 -11.76 -26.43
N THR A 159 0.40 -11.30 -26.29
CA THR A 159 -0.66 -12.06 -25.59
C THR A 159 -1.41 -13.05 -26.47
N GLY A 160 -1.40 -12.84 -27.79
CA GLY A 160 -2.24 -13.61 -28.72
C GLY A 160 -3.74 -13.36 -28.54
N LEU A 161 -4.14 -12.36 -27.75
CA LEU A 161 -5.54 -11.97 -27.60
C LEU A 161 -6.09 -11.35 -28.90
N PRO A 162 -7.40 -11.45 -29.15
CA PRO A 162 -7.98 -10.91 -30.37
C PRO A 162 -8.06 -9.39 -30.31
N TRP A 163 -7.78 -8.73 -31.44
CA TRP A 163 -7.94 -7.28 -31.63
C TRP A 163 -9.36 -6.78 -31.36
N SER A 164 -10.37 -7.67 -31.34
CA SER A 164 -11.74 -7.35 -30.96
C SER A 164 -11.88 -6.86 -29.52
N LEU A 165 -10.85 -6.98 -28.67
CA LEU A 165 -10.81 -6.39 -27.33
C LEU A 165 -10.32 -4.92 -27.33
N PHE A 166 -9.85 -4.40 -28.48
CA PHE A 166 -9.37 -3.03 -28.61
C PHE A 166 -10.49 -2.05 -28.98
N HIS A 167 -11.38 -1.79 -28.04
CA HIS A 167 -12.41 -0.77 -28.17
C HIS A 167 -12.71 -0.11 -26.82
N MET A 168 -13.40 1.03 -26.86
CA MET A 168 -13.65 1.91 -25.71
C MET A 168 -14.39 1.21 -24.54
N GLU A 169 -15.15 0.16 -24.81
CA GLU A 169 -15.88 -0.61 -23.80
C GLU A 169 -15.05 -1.76 -23.20
N ALA A 170 -13.80 -1.94 -23.65
CA ALA A 170 -12.89 -3.00 -23.21
C ALA A 170 -11.51 -2.41 -22.86
N LEU A 171 -10.44 -2.78 -23.58
CA LEU A 171 -9.05 -2.49 -23.20
C LEU A 171 -8.51 -1.15 -23.72
N GLU A 172 -9.14 -0.56 -24.74
CA GLU A 172 -8.65 0.68 -25.36
C GLU A 172 -8.76 1.85 -24.39
N PHE A 173 -7.73 2.70 -24.34
CA PHE A 173 -7.68 3.89 -23.50
C PHE A 173 -6.77 4.94 -24.15
N TYR A 174 -7.35 5.95 -24.80
CA TYR A 174 -6.65 7.03 -25.49
C TYR A 174 -5.58 6.52 -26.48
N GLY A 175 -5.94 5.51 -27.29
CA GLY A 175 -5.06 4.91 -28.29
C GLY A 175 -4.06 3.89 -27.74
N ARG A 176 -4.11 3.58 -26.44
CA ARG A 176 -3.26 2.57 -25.78
C ARG A 176 -4.11 1.43 -25.22
N VAL A 177 -3.47 0.31 -24.90
CA VAL A 177 -4.10 -0.73 -24.06
C VAL A 177 -3.86 -0.37 -22.60
N ASN A 178 -4.91 -0.37 -21.77
CA ASN A 178 -4.81 -0.12 -20.33
C ASN A 178 -5.18 -1.40 -19.56
N LEU A 179 -4.19 -2.00 -18.90
CA LEU A 179 -4.36 -3.27 -18.19
C LEU A 179 -5.27 -3.11 -16.96
N MET A 180 -5.10 -2.04 -16.18
CA MET A 180 -5.97 -1.73 -15.05
C MET A 180 -7.42 -1.52 -15.49
N LYS A 181 -7.65 -0.83 -16.61
CA LYS A 181 -8.99 -0.72 -17.23
C LYS A 181 -9.58 -2.10 -17.51
N GLY A 182 -8.78 -3.02 -18.08
CA GLY A 182 -9.18 -4.42 -18.27
C GLY A 182 -9.60 -5.10 -16.98
N GLY A 183 -8.83 -4.95 -15.91
CA GLY A 183 -9.18 -5.45 -14.58
C GLY A 183 -10.54 -4.90 -14.09
N ILE A 184 -10.76 -3.59 -14.24
CA ILE A 184 -12.03 -2.95 -13.85
C ILE A 184 -13.19 -3.46 -14.70
N VAL A 185 -13.04 -3.53 -16.02
CA VAL A 185 -14.12 -3.89 -16.95
C VAL A 185 -14.51 -5.36 -16.80
N PHE A 186 -13.54 -6.27 -16.73
CA PHE A 186 -13.79 -7.71 -16.83
C PHE A 186 -13.94 -8.44 -15.48
N ALA A 187 -13.45 -7.86 -14.37
CA ALA A 187 -13.60 -8.52 -13.06
C ALA A 187 -15.07 -8.59 -12.63
N ARG A 188 -15.40 -9.64 -11.84
CA ARG A 188 -16.75 -9.82 -11.29
C ARG A 188 -17.03 -8.80 -10.18
N ARG A 189 -16.03 -8.54 -9.34
CA ARG A 189 -16.04 -7.46 -8.35
C ARG A 189 -14.74 -6.68 -8.43
N VAL A 190 -14.83 -5.39 -8.14
CA VAL A 190 -13.70 -4.48 -8.04
C VAL A 190 -13.65 -3.98 -6.61
N THR A 191 -12.49 -4.01 -5.98
CA THR A 191 -12.30 -3.38 -4.69
C THR A 191 -11.19 -2.34 -4.73
N THR A 192 -11.21 -1.44 -3.75
CA THR A 192 -10.07 -0.59 -3.45
C THR A 192 -9.93 -0.45 -1.94
N VAL A 193 -8.83 0.11 -1.49
CA VAL A 193 -8.32 -0.07 -0.13
C VAL A 193 -8.90 0.88 0.91
N SER A 194 -9.96 1.63 0.58
CA SER A 194 -10.77 2.37 1.55
C SER A 194 -12.13 2.81 0.97
N PRO A 195 -13.18 2.99 1.79
CA PRO A 195 -14.48 3.54 1.37
C PRO A 195 -14.38 4.92 0.74
N SER A 196 -13.73 5.88 1.40
CA SER A 196 -13.58 7.24 0.88
C SER A 196 -12.80 7.27 -0.43
N TYR A 197 -11.77 6.44 -0.57
CA TYR A 197 -11.00 6.37 -1.80
C TYR A 197 -11.83 5.80 -2.96
N ALA A 198 -12.70 4.82 -2.70
CA ALA A 198 -13.62 4.30 -3.72
C ALA A 198 -14.56 5.38 -4.29
N GLU A 199 -14.98 6.34 -3.47
CA GLU A 199 -15.74 7.51 -3.92
C GLU A 199 -14.85 8.49 -4.69
N GLU A 200 -13.67 8.81 -4.16
CA GLU A 200 -12.74 9.78 -4.76
C GLU A 200 -12.29 9.39 -6.15
N ILE A 201 -11.88 8.14 -6.38
CA ILE A 201 -11.38 7.68 -7.69
C ILE A 201 -12.44 7.73 -8.80
N GLN A 202 -13.71 7.93 -8.44
CA GLN A 202 -14.78 8.16 -9.39
C GLN A 202 -14.92 9.64 -9.79
N THR A 203 -14.06 10.53 -9.29
CA THR A 203 -14.00 11.94 -9.67
C THR A 203 -12.84 12.21 -10.63
N PRO A 204 -12.92 13.25 -11.49
CA PRO A 204 -11.81 13.59 -12.39
C PRO A 204 -10.49 13.94 -11.66
N GLU A 205 -10.57 14.46 -10.44
CA GLU A 205 -9.39 14.87 -9.66
C GLU A 205 -8.52 13.68 -9.23
N PHE A 206 -9.14 12.57 -8.82
CA PHE A 206 -8.43 11.41 -8.28
C PHE A 206 -8.47 10.18 -9.19
N GLY A 207 -9.34 10.17 -10.19
CA GLY A 207 -9.58 9.00 -11.03
C GLY A 207 -8.55 8.77 -12.13
N MET A 208 -7.55 9.65 -12.28
CA MET A 208 -6.43 9.46 -13.23
C MET A 208 -6.89 9.07 -14.66
N GLY A 209 -8.00 9.66 -15.12
CA GLY A 209 -8.63 9.39 -16.42
C GLY A 209 -9.49 8.11 -16.47
N LEU A 210 -9.49 7.28 -15.43
CA LEU A 210 -10.36 6.10 -15.28
C LEU A 210 -11.66 6.40 -14.52
N ASP A 211 -11.90 7.65 -14.10
CA ASP A 211 -13.07 8.06 -13.33
C ASP A 211 -14.39 7.69 -14.03
N GLY A 212 -14.47 7.90 -15.36
CA GLY A 212 -15.63 7.51 -16.15
C GLY A 212 -15.86 6.00 -16.21
N VAL A 213 -14.78 5.22 -16.32
CA VAL A 213 -14.83 3.74 -16.29
C VAL A 213 -15.29 3.26 -14.93
N LEU A 214 -14.73 3.84 -13.85
CA LEU A 214 -15.07 3.49 -12.48
C LEU A 214 -16.54 3.82 -12.16
N ARG A 215 -17.04 5.00 -12.57
CA ARG A 215 -18.48 5.34 -12.44
C ARG A 215 -19.37 4.37 -13.20
N ARG A 216 -19.00 4.00 -14.43
CA ARG A 216 -19.76 3.02 -15.23
C ARG A 216 -19.82 1.64 -14.53
N HIS A 217 -18.80 1.29 -13.76
CA HIS A 217 -18.70 0.04 -13.03
C HIS A 217 -18.92 0.18 -11.52
N ALA A 218 -19.52 1.28 -11.06
CA ALA A 218 -19.70 1.58 -9.64
C ALA A 218 -20.48 0.48 -8.88
N GLY A 219 -21.46 -0.16 -9.54
CA GLY A 219 -22.25 -1.25 -8.96
C GLY A 219 -21.45 -2.50 -8.56
N LYS A 220 -20.20 -2.62 -9.01
CA LYS A 220 -19.27 -3.69 -8.60
C LYS A 220 -18.02 -3.18 -7.88
N LEU A 221 -17.92 -1.87 -7.60
CA LEU A 221 -16.81 -1.25 -6.87
C LEU A 221 -17.13 -1.19 -5.37
N ARG A 222 -16.23 -1.68 -4.51
CA ARG A 222 -16.35 -1.57 -3.05
C ARG A 222 -15.04 -1.12 -2.43
N GLY A 223 -15.09 -0.10 -1.58
CA GLY A 223 -13.96 0.26 -0.72
C GLY A 223 -13.91 -0.62 0.52
N ILE A 224 -12.78 -1.27 0.78
CA ILE A 224 -12.53 -2.07 1.98
C ILE A 224 -11.23 -1.58 2.59
N LEU A 225 -11.32 -1.02 3.79
CA LEU A 225 -10.14 -0.54 4.51
C LEU A 225 -9.16 -1.69 4.76
N ASN A 226 -7.85 -1.43 4.61
CA ASN A 226 -6.84 -2.41 4.97
C ASN A 226 -6.78 -2.64 6.48
N GLY A 227 -6.36 -3.84 6.88
CA GLY A 227 -5.92 -4.10 8.24
C GLY A 227 -4.42 -3.83 8.42
N LEU A 228 -3.99 -3.81 9.67
CA LEU A 228 -2.61 -3.80 10.12
C LEU A 228 -2.27 -5.17 10.70
N ASP A 229 -1.05 -5.64 10.45
CA ASP A 229 -0.55 -6.83 11.13
C ASP A 229 -0.22 -6.50 12.59
N THR A 230 -1.19 -6.70 13.48
CA THR A 230 -1.09 -6.32 14.90
C THR A 230 -0.09 -7.16 15.68
N GLU A 231 0.39 -8.28 15.13
CA GLU A 231 1.49 -9.05 15.72
C GLU A 231 2.85 -8.41 15.43
N VAL A 232 2.99 -7.82 14.24
CA VAL A 232 4.20 -7.09 13.81
C VAL A 232 4.22 -5.68 14.41
N PHE A 233 3.07 -5.05 14.56
CA PHE A 233 2.91 -3.69 15.07
C PHE A 233 2.29 -3.67 16.48
N ASP A 234 3.01 -4.21 17.46
CA ASP A 234 2.56 -4.29 18.85
C ASP A 234 3.52 -3.57 19.82
N PRO A 235 3.19 -2.36 20.33
CA PRO A 235 4.08 -1.68 21.28
C PRO A 235 4.32 -2.46 22.58
N GLY A 236 3.50 -3.47 22.90
CA GLY A 236 3.74 -4.37 24.03
C GLY A 236 4.81 -5.43 23.80
N LYS A 237 5.22 -5.66 22.54
CA LYS A 237 6.15 -6.74 22.14
C LYS A 237 7.17 -6.31 21.08
N ASP A 238 7.12 -5.07 20.60
CA ASP A 238 7.98 -4.61 19.52
C ASP A 238 9.45 -4.58 20.00
N PRO A 239 10.34 -5.38 19.38
CA PRO A 239 11.75 -5.49 19.79
C PRO A 239 12.57 -4.22 19.52
N TYR A 240 12.05 -3.30 18.71
CA TYR A 240 12.70 -2.02 18.38
C TYR A 240 12.44 -0.93 19.43
N LEU A 241 11.55 -1.18 20.40
CA LEU A 241 11.27 -0.25 21.48
C LEU A 241 12.15 -0.50 22.70
N PRO A 242 12.59 0.56 23.42
CA PRO A 242 13.41 0.41 24.62
C PRO A 242 12.65 -0.20 25.81
N ALA A 243 11.31 -0.21 25.73
CA ALA A 243 10.42 -0.70 26.75
C ALA A 243 9.06 -1.04 26.11
N PRO A 244 8.42 -2.15 26.50
CA PRO A 244 7.04 -2.40 26.11
C PRO A 244 6.09 -1.41 26.78
N TYR A 245 4.97 -1.11 26.15
CA TYR A 245 3.91 -0.32 26.76
C TYR A 245 2.52 -0.69 26.22
N THR A 246 1.52 -0.26 26.97
CA THR A 246 0.10 -0.33 26.58
C THR A 246 -0.52 1.06 26.68
N ARG A 247 -1.80 1.16 26.35
CA ARG A 247 -2.54 2.41 26.56
C ARG A 247 -2.72 2.69 28.05
N GLU A 248 -2.97 1.64 28.84
CA GLU A 248 -3.23 1.71 30.28
C GLU A 248 -1.94 1.99 31.08
N ASP A 249 -0.80 1.54 30.57
CA ASP A 249 0.53 1.85 31.10
C ASP A 249 1.44 2.40 29.98
N PRO A 250 1.45 3.73 29.77
CA PRO A 250 2.26 4.39 28.76
C PRO A 250 3.71 4.67 29.22
N SER A 251 4.17 4.12 30.35
CA SER A 251 5.52 4.39 30.88
C SER A 251 6.62 4.04 29.88
N GLY A 252 6.47 2.94 29.14
CA GLY A 252 7.40 2.57 28.07
C GLY A 252 7.41 3.55 26.88
N LYS A 253 6.28 4.22 26.61
CA LYS A 253 6.21 5.29 25.59
C LYS A 253 7.05 6.49 26.00
N ALA A 254 7.07 6.86 27.28
CA ALA A 254 7.92 7.94 27.77
C ALA A 254 9.42 7.63 27.56
N ARG A 255 9.84 6.37 27.79
CA ARG A 255 11.21 5.91 27.48
C ARG A 255 11.51 5.94 25.98
N ALA A 256 10.52 5.62 25.14
CA ALA A 256 10.66 5.75 23.68
C ALA A 256 10.82 7.21 23.23
N LYS A 257 10.08 8.15 23.83
CA LYS A 257 10.25 9.60 23.58
C LYS A 257 11.67 10.07 23.92
N GLU A 258 12.20 9.65 25.07
CA GLU A 258 13.57 9.97 25.48
C GLU A 258 14.62 9.39 24.52
N ALA A 259 14.54 8.09 24.23
CA ALA A 259 15.46 7.45 23.29
C ALA A 259 15.39 8.05 21.87
N PHE A 260 14.20 8.45 21.42
CA PHE A 260 14.04 9.13 20.13
C PHE A 260 14.72 10.50 20.11
N ARG A 261 14.58 11.29 21.18
CA ARG A 261 15.26 12.59 21.34
C ARG A 261 16.77 12.42 21.39
N GLU A 262 17.29 11.44 22.12
CA GLU A 262 18.73 11.15 22.18
C GLU A 262 19.30 10.79 20.81
N ARG A 263 18.61 9.92 20.05
CA ARG A 263 19.07 9.49 18.73
C ARG A 263 19.00 10.58 17.66
N THR A 264 18.03 11.48 17.76
CA THR A 264 17.83 12.55 16.75
C THR A 264 18.53 13.84 17.12
N GLY A 265 18.80 14.09 18.41
CA GLY A 265 19.27 15.37 18.93
C GLY A 265 18.20 16.49 18.90
N LEU A 266 16.96 16.17 18.52
CA LEU A 266 15.90 17.16 18.36
C LEU A 266 15.20 17.46 19.69
N ARG A 267 14.94 18.74 19.94
CA ARG A 267 14.16 19.19 21.09
C ARG A 267 12.65 19.08 20.79
N PRO A 268 11.80 18.67 21.73
CA PRO A 268 10.36 18.59 21.49
C PRO A 268 9.73 19.99 21.33
N PRO A 269 8.57 20.11 20.65
CA PRO A 269 7.82 19.03 20.00
C PRO A 269 8.39 18.61 18.63
N VAL A 270 8.55 17.30 18.41
CA VAL A 270 9.02 16.69 17.16
C VAL A 270 7.85 16.15 16.36
N LEU A 271 7.74 16.62 15.12
CA LEU A 271 6.87 16.09 14.07
C LEU A 271 7.68 15.07 13.28
N ALA A 272 7.15 13.86 13.09
CA ALA A 272 7.83 12.81 12.33
C ALA A 272 7.15 12.57 10.98
N TYR A 273 7.95 12.35 9.94
CA TYR A 273 7.53 11.73 8.69
C TYR A 273 8.31 10.43 8.48
N VAL A 274 7.58 9.36 8.16
CA VAL A 274 8.14 8.05 7.85
C VAL A 274 7.48 7.53 6.59
N GLY A 275 8.23 7.43 5.49
CA GLY A 275 7.69 6.95 4.21
C GLY A 275 8.58 7.25 3.02
N ARG A 276 8.06 7.00 1.81
CA ARG A 276 8.77 7.31 0.55
C ARG A 276 8.91 8.81 0.36
N LEU A 277 10.02 9.27 -0.22
CA LEU A 277 10.18 10.66 -0.66
C LEU A 277 9.53 10.81 -2.03
N ASP A 278 8.28 11.26 -2.04
CA ASP A 278 7.45 11.32 -3.24
C ASP A 278 6.52 12.54 -3.16
N TYR A 279 6.31 13.23 -4.28
CA TYR A 279 5.37 14.35 -4.37
C TYR A 279 3.93 13.95 -4.05
N GLN A 280 3.53 12.70 -4.32
CA GLN A 280 2.27 12.12 -3.85
C GLN A 280 2.14 12.25 -2.33
N LYS A 281 3.22 12.07 -1.58
CA LYS A 281 3.22 12.02 -0.11
C LYS A 281 3.28 13.40 0.54
N GLY A 282 3.32 14.47 -0.24
CA GLY A 282 3.23 15.84 0.26
C GLY A 282 4.52 16.38 0.85
N LEU A 283 5.68 15.85 0.46
CA LEU A 283 6.96 16.28 1.03
C LEU A 283 7.41 17.64 0.51
N ASP A 284 6.98 18.04 -0.69
CA ASP A 284 7.13 19.41 -1.15
C ASP A 284 6.31 20.39 -0.31
N LEU A 285 5.12 19.98 0.15
CA LEU A 285 4.28 20.75 1.08
C LEU A 285 4.96 20.89 2.45
N VAL A 286 5.56 19.82 2.97
CA VAL A 286 6.33 19.86 4.23
C VAL A 286 7.52 20.81 4.14
N LEU A 287 8.32 20.72 3.07
CA LEU A 287 9.46 21.62 2.85
C LEU A 287 9.03 23.09 2.79
N LYS A 288 7.92 23.40 2.11
CA LYS A 288 7.37 24.77 2.05
C LYS A 288 6.88 25.27 3.42
N ALA A 289 6.35 24.40 4.27
CA ALA A 289 5.88 24.75 5.62
C ALA A 289 7.00 24.82 6.66
N LEU A 290 8.15 24.19 6.39
CA LEU A 290 9.24 23.98 7.35
C LEU A 290 9.72 25.28 8.02
N PRO A 291 10.02 26.39 7.32
CA PRO A 291 10.50 27.60 7.99
C PRO A 291 9.54 28.11 9.08
N ARG A 292 8.23 28.11 8.79
CA ARG A 292 7.20 28.55 9.75
C ARG A 292 7.02 27.56 10.90
N LEU A 293 7.14 26.25 10.64
CA LEU A 293 7.11 25.23 11.70
C LEU A 293 8.28 25.43 12.68
N LEU A 294 9.48 25.68 12.17
CA LEU A 294 10.68 25.92 12.98
C LEU A 294 10.57 27.19 13.82
N GLU A 295 10.10 28.30 13.22
CA GLU A 295 9.83 29.57 13.92
C GLU A 295 8.82 29.41 15.06
N MET A 296 7.83 28.53 14.89
CA MET A 296 6.82 28.20 15.91
C MET A 296 7.34 27.25 16.99
N GLY A 297 8.59 26.80 16.90
CA GLY A 297 9.23 25.94 17.90
C GLY A 297 9.09 24.44 17.64
N PHE A 298 8.47 24.01 16.54
CA PHE A 298 8.43 22.60 16.16
C PHE A 298 9.78 22.14 15.61
N ARG A 299 10.03 20.83 15.68
CA ARG A 299 11.15 20.15 15.03
C ARG A 299 10.63 19.09 14.08
N LEU A 300 11.44 18.76 13.08
CA LEU A 300 11.05 17.79 12.05
C LEU A 300 12.03 16.63 12.00
N TYR A 301 11.53 15.41 12.12
CA TYR A 301 12.25 14.19 11.76
C TYR A 301 11.68 13.65 10.46
N VAL A 302 12.55 13.30 9.52
CA VAL A 302 12.16 12.69 8.24
C VAL A 302 13.03 11.46 8.03
N GLN A 303 12.42 10.31 7.70
CA GLN A 303 13.16 9.23 7.05
C GLN A 303 12.47 8.74 5.79
N GLY A 304 13.27 8.36 4.80
CA GLY A 304 12.78 7.82 3.55
C GLY A 304 13.82 7.83 2.44
N VAL A 305 13.46 7.12 1.37
CA VAL A 305 14.15 7.15 0.08
C VAL A 305 13.14 7.44 -1.02
N GLY A 306 13.57 7.98 -2.15
CA GLY A 306 12.70 8.27 -3.29
C GLY A 306 13.29 9.30 -4.24
N ASP A 307 12.54 10.35 -4.53
CA ASP A 307 12.93 11.44 -5.44
C ASP A 307 14.23 12.13 -5.01
N GLU A 308 15.20 12.20 -5.95
CA GLU A 308 16.52 12.79 -5.72
C GLU A 308 16.41 14.28 -5.33
N GLY A 309 15.51 15.03 -5.97
CA GLY A 309 15.32 16.45 -5.69
C GLY A 309 14.75 16.71 -4.30
N LEU A 310 13.78 15.90 -3.86
CA LEU A 310 13.29 15.94 -2.47
C LEU A 310 14.39 15.57 -1.48
N GLN A 311 15.19 14.55 -1.78
CA GLN A 311 16.30 14.13 -0.93
C GLN A 311 17.34 15.24 -0.75
N GLU A 312 17.78 15.88 -1.85
CA GLU A 312 18.69 17.02 -1.81
C GLU A 312 18.10 18.19 -1.01
N ALA A 313 16.81 18.47 -1.18
CA ALA A 313 16.14 19.55 -0.46
C ALA A 313 16.09 19.31 1.06
N PHE A 314 15.87 18.07 1.51
CA PHE A 314 15.90 17.74 2.95
C PHE A 314 17.32 17.75 3.53
N LEU A 315 18.33 17.32 2.78
CA LEU A 315 19.73 17.43 3.20
C LEU A 315 20.11 18.90 3.38
N ARG A 316 19.78 19.76 2.41
CA ARG A 316 20.02 21.20 2.51
C ARG A 316 19.28 21.82 3.70
N ALA A 317 18.01 21.45 3.90
CA ALA A 317 17.23 21.95 5.03
C ALA A 317 17.86 21.58 6.39
N GLU A 318 18.46 20.40 6.51
CA GLU A 318 19.22 19.95 7.68
C GLU A 318 20.52 20.72 7.88
N GLU A 319 21.30 20.94 6.82
CA GLU A 319 22.50 21.78 6.87
C GLU A 319 22.20 23.20 7.34
N GLU A 320 21.10 23.79 6.85
CA GLU A 320 20.66 25.14 7.21
C GLU A 320 20.03 25.21 8.61
N ASN A 321 19.48 24.11 9.13
CA ASN A 321 18.74 24.07 10.39
C ASN A 321 19.13 22.86 11.26
N PRO A 322 20.41 22.74 11.70
CA PRO A 322 20.92 21.53 12.32
C PRO A 322 20.27 21.17 13.67
N GLU A 323 19.69 22.14 14.37
CA GLU A 323 18.89 21.90 15.58
C GLU A 323 17.38 21.78 15.31
N GLY A 324 16.97 22.04 14.07
CA GLY A 324 15.60 22.20 13.59
C GLY A 324 15.01 20.94 12.96
N ILE A 325 15.84 20.24 12.20
CA ILE A 325 15.44 19.07 11.42
C ILE A 325 16.50 17.97 11.50
N ARG A 326 16.06 16.72 11.41
CA ARG A 326 16.91 15.56 11.22
C ARG A 326 16.40 14.74 10.05
N PHE A 327 17.24 14.49 9.05
CA PHE A 327 16.88 13.71 7.86
C PHE A 327 17.71 12.42 7.77
N LEU A 328 17.04 11.29 7.64
CA LEU A 328 17.65 9.99 7.38
C LEU A 328 17.31 9.54 5.94
N PRO A 329 18.27 9.60 4.98
CA PRO A 329 18.06 9.22 3.58
C PRO A 329 18.09 7.70 3.39
N ALA A 330 17.38 6.98 4.25
CA ALA A 330 17.28 5.53 4.27
C ALA A 330 15.94 5.11 4.88
N TYR A 331 15.56 3.86 4.64
CA TYR A 331 14.52 3.21 5.43
C TYR A 331 15.19 2.36 6.52
N ASP A 332 15.08 2.80 7.77
CA ASP A 332 15.51 2.05 8.94
C ASP A 332 14.28 1.65 9.77
N GLU A 333 14.03 0.35 9.89
CA GLU A 333 12.85 -0.17 10.60
C GLU A 333 12.89 0.23 12.08
N ALA A 334 14.05 0.16 12.73
CA ALA A 334 14.17 0.44 14.16
C ALA A 334 13.87 1.92 14.45
N MET A 335 14.39 2.83 13.64
CA MET A 335 14.09 4.25 13.73
C MET A 335 12.65 4.57 13.33
N ALA A 336 12.05 3.84 12.38
CA ALA A 336 10.62 3.98 12.08
C ALA A 336 9.77 3.70 13.33
N ARG A 337 9.99 2.55 13.99
CA ARG A 337 9.26 2.16 15.20
C ARG A 337 9.48 3.13 16.35
N LEU A 338 10.71 3.57 16.52
CA LEU A 338 11.04 4.56 17.53
C LEU A 338 10.39 5.92 17.25
N ALA A 339 10.33 6.35 15.99
CA ALA A 339 9.62 7.59 15.60
C ALA A 339 8.11 7.48 15.85
N TYR A 340 7.49 6.35 15.50
CA TYR A 340 6.07 6.10 15.80
C TYR A 340 5.78 6.09 17.30
N ALA A 341 6.70 5.61 18.14
CA ALA A 341 6.52 5.63 19.59
C ALA A 341 6.88 6.98 20.24
N GLY A 342 7.91 7.66 19.73
CA GLY A 342 8.61 8.74 20.41
C GLY A 342 8.34 10.15 19.89
N ALA A 343 7.80 10.32 18.68
CA ALA A 343 7.42 11.65 18.18
C ALA A 343 6.14 12.16 18.88
N GLU A 344 5.95 13.48 18.91
CA GLU A 344 4.73 14.09 19.43
C GLU A 344 3.57 14.07 18.41
N ALA A 345 3.87 14.03 17.12
CA ALA A 345 2.89 13.80 16.07
C ALA A 345 3.54 13.21 14.82
N VAL A 346 2.75 12.50 13.99
CA VAL A 346 3.20 12.01 12.69
C VAL A 346 2.49 12.79 11.57
N LEU A 347 3.26 13.30 10.62
CA LEU A 347 2.72 14.01 9.45
C LEU A 347 2.37 13.01 8.35
N VAL A 348 1.14 13.10 7.83
CA VAL A 348 0.67 12.34 6.66
C VAL A 348 0.04 13.30 5.64
N PRO A 349 0.83 14.18 4.99
CA PRO A 349 0.34 15.31 4.20
C PRO A 349 0.03 14.94 2.74
N SER A 350 -0.34 13.68 2.50
CA SER A 350 -0.49 13.10 1.16
C SER A 350 -1.42 13.90 0.27
N ARG A 351 -1.00 14.12 -0.97
CA ARG A 351 -1.84 14.68 -2.04
C ARG A 351 -2.97 13.72 -2.40
N PHE A 352 -2.70 12.41 -2.43
CA PHE A 352 -3.72 11.36 -2.44
C PHE A 352 -3.21 10.14 -1.67
N GLU A 353 -4.11 9.45 -0.96
CA GLU A 353 -3.75 8.31 -0.11
C GLU A 353 -4.84 7.22 -0.19
N PRO A 354 -4.62 6.15 -0.97
CA PRO A 354 -5.62 5.10 -1.16
C PRO A 354 -6.12 4.50 0.17
N CYS A 355 -5.21 4.19 1.08
CA CYS A 355 -5.51 3.75 2.44
C CYS A 355 -4.65 4.50 3.45
N GLY A 356 -3.32 4.41 3.28
CA GLY A 356 -2.33 4.83 4.25
C GLY A 356 -2.17 3.78 5.35
N LEU A 357 -0.95 3.36 5.64
CA LEU A 357 -0.64 2.48 6.79
C LEU A 357 0.02 3.27 7.93
N VAL A 358 0.74 4.34 7.58
CA VAL A 358 1.54 5.16 8.51
C VAL A 358 0.69 5.71 9.65
N GLN A 359 -0.50 6.22 9.36
CA GLN A 359 -1.42 6.77 10.36
C GLN A 359 -2.02 5.69 11.27
N MET A 360 -2.24 4.48 10.74
CA MET A 360 -2.73 3.34 11.53
C MET A 360 -1.63 2.84 12.48
N ILE A 361 -0.39 2.75 11.98
CA ILE A 361 0.78 2.41 12.79
C ILE A 361 1.00 3.48 13.86
N ALA A 362 1.05 4.76 13.50
CA ALA A 362 1.23 5.85 14.46
C ALA A 362 0.15 5.81 15.57
N SER A 363 -1.11 5.65 15.18
CA SER A 363 -2.24 5.50 16.12
C SER A 363 -2.05 4.32 17.07
N ARG A 364 -1.63 3.16 16.54
CA ARG A 364 -1.35 1.95 17.33
C ARG A 364 -0.22 2.16 18.34
N TYR A 365 0.74 3.03 18.05
CA TYR A 365 1.88 3.38 18.91
C TYR A 365 1.56 4.58 19.82
N GLY A 366 0.33 5.08 19.78
CA GLY A 366 -0.12 6.19 20.62
C GLY A 366 0.40 7.55 20.18
N THR A 367 0.73 7.73 18.91
CA THR A 367 1.17 9.01 18.34
C THR A 367 0.13 9.50 17.34
N PRO A 368 -0.47 10.67 17.57
CA PRO A 368 -1.58 11.11 16.74
C PRO A 368 -1.08 11.57 15.35
N PRO A 369 -1.80 11.24 14.27
CA PRO A 369 -1.49 11.75 12.94
C PRO A 369 -2.04 13.18 12.73
N VAL A 370 -1.27 14.02 12.05
CA VAL A 370 -1.75 15.22 11.33
C VAL A 370 -1.80 14.85 9.86
N ALA A 371 -3.00 14.61 9.33
CA ALA A 371 -3.20 14.02 8.02
C ALA A 371 -4.02 14.93 7.11
N ARG A 372 -3.79 14.87 5.80
CA ARG A 372 -4.70 15.51 4.84
C ARG A 372 -5.99 14.71 4.75
N ALA A 373 -7.14 15.36 4.62
CA ALA A 373 -8.46 14.74 4.49
C ALA A 373 -8.67 14.10 3.09
N VAL A 374 -7.93 13.04 2.78
CA VAL A 374 -8.03 12.30 1.51
C VAL A 374 -8.02 10.79 1.69
N GLY A 375 -8.74 10.10 0.81
CA GLY A 375 -8.84 8.65 0.71
C GLY A 375 -8.96 7.99 2.08
N GLY A 376 -8.16 6.97 2.33
CA GLY A 376 -8.22 6.21 3.59
C GLY A 376 -7.83 6.99 4.84
N LEU A 377 -7.23 8.18 4.72
CA LEU A 377 -6.95 9.03 5.88
C LEU A 377 -8.26 9.54 6.52
N LYS A 378 -9.29 9.82 5.71
CA LYS A 378 -10.64 10.17 6.21
C LYS A 378 -11.31 8.99 6.92
N ASP A 379 -11.02 7.77 6.48
CA ASP A 379 -11.62 6.56 7.04
C ASP A 379 -10.91 6.09 8.32
N THR A 380 -9.64 6.47 8.51
CA THR A 380 -8.78 5.97 9.61
C THR A 380 -8.56 6.99 10.72
N VAL A 381 -8.62 8.29 10.43
CA VAL A 381 -8.41 9.34 11.43
C VAL A 381 -9.74 9.97 11.83
N GLU A 382 -10.11 9.85 13.10
CA GLU A 382 -11.24 10.57 13.66
C GLU A 382 -10.79 11.98 14.06
N ASP A 383 -11.13 12.95 13.21
CA ASP A 383 -10.69 14.33 13.34
C ASP A 383 -11.02 14.93 14.73
N GLY A 384 -10.01 15.51 15.38
CA GLY A 384 -10.11 16.09 16.71
C GLY A 384 -10.18 15.07 17.86
N ARG A 385 -10.30 13.76 17.58
CA ARG A 385 -10.39 12.70 18.60
C ARG A 385 -9.14 11.82 18.65
N THR A 386 -8.72 11.27 17.52
CA THR A 386 -7.57 10.34 17.40
C THR A 386 -6.44 10.90 16.54
N GLY A 387 -6.67 12.03 15.86
CA GLY A 387 -5.71 12.78 15.07
C GLY A 387 -6.34 14.08 14.60
N VAL A 388 -5.67 14.82 13.73
CA VAL A 388 -6.24 16.01 13.08
C VAL A 388 -6.19 15.84 11.57
N LEU A 389 -7.32 16.10 10.93
CA LEU A 389 -7.45 16.24 9.49
C LEU A 389 -7.36 17.72 9.08
N PHE A 390 -6.67 17.97 7.97
CA PHE A 390 -6.69 19.26 7.28
C PHE A 390 -7.05 19.08 5.79
N GLU A 391 -7.79 20.02 5.23
CA GLU A 391 -8.36 19.89 3.88
C GLU A 391 -7.39 20.40 2.79
N THR A 392 -6.90 21.63 2.98
CA THR A 392 -6.18 22.38 1.95
C THR A 392 -4.76 21.85 1.78
N TYR A 393 -4.40 21.45 0.55
CA TYR A 393 -3.03 21.12 0.16
C TYR A 393 -2.20 22.41 0.00
N HIS A 394 -1.89 23.06 1.12
CA HIS A 394 -1.16 24.33 1.20
C HIS A 394 -0.43 24.43 2.55
N PRO A 395 0.74 25.08 2.65
CA PRO A 395 1.52 25.13 3.89
C PRO A 395 0.70 25.56 5.12
N GLU A 396 -0.20 26.51 4.94
CA GLU A 396 -1.11 27.07 5.93
C GLU A 396 -2.15 26.05 6.41
N GLY A 397 -2.59 25.14 5.53
CA GLY A 397 -3.45 24.02 5.90
C GLY A 397 -2.73 23.03 6.81
N LEU A 398 -1.47 22.69 6.47
CA LEU A 398 -0.63 21.84 7.33
C LEU A 398 -0.33 22.52 8.67
N LEU A 399 0.06 23.80 8.66
CA LEU A 399 0.29 24.58 9.88
C LEU A 399 -0.95 24.63 10.77
N TYR A 400 -2.13 24.87 10.19
CA TYR A 400 -3.40 24.82 10.90
C TYR A 400 -3.62 23.46 11.57
N GLY A 401 -3.41 22.36 10.84
CA GLY A 401 -3.55 21.00 11.36
C GLY A 401 -2.64 20.72 12.55
N VAL A 402 -1.36 21.10 12.43
CA VAL A 402 -0.37 20.96 13.50
C VAL A 402 -0.78 21.79 14.72
N LEU A 403 -1.05 23.08 14.55
CA LEU A 403 -1.43 23.96 15.67
C LEU A 403 -2.72 23.49 16.36
N ARG A 404 -3.70 23.02 15.59
CA ARG A 404 -4.96 22.49 16.12
C ARG A 404 -4.72 21.23 16.95
N LEU A 405 -3.86 20.31 16.50
CA LEU A 405 -3.54 19.09 17.23
C LEU A 405 -2.93 19.41 18.60
N PHE A 406 -1.93 20.29 18.65
CA PHE A 406 -1.29 20.67 19.92
C PHE A 406 -2.23 21.46 20.84
N ARG A 407 -3.13 22.28 20.28
CA ARG A 407 -4.17 22.96 21.06
C ARG A 407 -5.18 21.99 21.71
N LEU A 408 -5.46 20.86 21.07
CA LEU A 408 -6.44 19.86 21.53
C LEU A 408 -5.86 18.79 22.47
N GLY A 409 -4.54 18.78 22.68
CA GLY A 409 -3.84 17.78 23.49
C GLY A 409 -3.36 16.60 22.63
N ALA A 410 -2.12 16.70 22.14
CA ALA A 410 -1.51 15.67 21.27
C ALA A 410 -1.36 14.33 21.99
N GLU A 411 -0.93 14.33 23.25
CA GLU A 411 -0.67 13.10 24.00
C GLU A 411 -1.95 12.34 24.30
N GLU A 412 -2.99 13.03 24.78
CA GLU A 412 -4.30 12.43 25.05
C GLU A 412 -4.95 11.90 23.77
N MET A 413 -4.80 12.63 22.65
CA MET A 413 -5.27 12.21 21.34
C MET A 413 -4.57 10.95 20.85
N GLY A 414 -3.25 10.87 21.03
CA GLY A 414 -2.46 9.68 20.71
C GLY A 414 -2.90 8.46 21.52
N LEU A 415 -3.07 8.59 22.84
CA LEU A 415 -3.54 7.49 23.68
C LEU A 415 -4.96 7.03 23.33
N ARG A 416 -5.86 7.94 22.93
CA ARG A 416 -7.18 7.57 22.38
C ARG A 416 -7.06 6.83 21.05
N ALA A 417 -6.10 7.19 20.20
CA ALA A 417 -5.89 6.54 18.91
C ALA A 417 -5.52 5.05 19.04
N MET A 418 -4.93 4.63 20.17
CA MET A 418 -4.65 3.23 20.47
C MET A 418 -5.91 2.36 20.68
N GLU A 419 -7.07 2.98 20.92
CA GLU A 419 -8.36 2.28 21.05
C GLU A 419 -8.87 1.74 19.71
N LYS A 420 -8.39 2.29 18.58
CA LYS A 420 -8.87 1.91 17.27
C LYS A 420 -8.45 0.48 16.92
N ASP A 421 -9.42 -0.35 16.57
CA ASP A 421 -9.16 -1.66 16.01
C ASP A 421 -8.79 -1.54 14.53
N PHE A 422 -7.51 -1.75 14.25
CA PHE A 422 -6.97 -1.83 12.90
C PHE A 422 -6.61 -3.27 12.52
N SER A 423 -7.13 -4.29 13.21
CA SER A 423 -6.87 -5.69 12.86
C SER A 423 -7.46 -6.08 11.50
N TRP A 424 -6.98 -7.20 10.95
CA TRP A 424 -7.51 -7.77 9.71
C TRP A 424 -8.88 -8.45 9.88
N GLU A 425 -9.44 -8.56 11.09
CA GLU A 425 -10.67 -9.29 11.33
C GLU A 425 -11.87 -8.70 10.57
N GLY A 426 -12.09 -7.39 10.69
CA GLY A 426 -13.14 -6.67 9.97
C GLY A 426 -12.96 -6.74 8.45
N PRO A 427 -11.80 -6.30 7.91
CA PRO A 427 -11.52 -6.36 6.48
C PRO A 427 -11.66 -7.77 5.89
N ALA A 428 -11.18 -8.83 6.56
CA ALA A 428 -11.26 -10.20 6.06
C ALA A 428 -12.72 -10.68 5.92
N ARG A 429 -13.61 -10.29 6.83
CA ARG A 429 -15.05 -10.58 6.71
C ARG A 429 -15.65 -9.88 5.47
N ALA A 430 -15.31 -8.61 5.26
CA ALA A 430 -15.76 -7.86 4.07
C ALA A 430 -15.24 -8.48 2.76
N TYR A 431 -13.97 -8.90 2.70
CA TYR A 431 -13.43 -9.59 1.52
C TYR A 431 -14.11 -10.93 1.29
N ARG A 432 -14.40 -11.71 2.35
CA ARG A 432 -15.15 -12.96 2.20
C ARG A 432 -16.54 -12.74 1.61
N GLU A 433 -17.24 -11.67 2.00
CA GLU A 433 -18.53 -11.31 1.38
C GLU A 433 -18.36 -11.03 -0.11
N VAL A 434 -17.37 -10.21 -0.48
CA VAL A 434 -17.06 -9.92 -1.89
C VAL A 434 -16.73 -11.20 -2.68
N TYR A 435 -16.01 -12.15 -2.08
CA TYR A 435 -15.71 -13.41 -2.75
C TYR A 435 -16.96 -14.26 -2.99
N ARG A 436 -17.89 -14.29 -2.03
CA ARG A 436 -19.19 -14.96 -2.21
C ARG A 436 -19.98 -14.29 -3.33
N GLU A 437 -20.10 -12.97 -3.30
CA GLU A 437 -20.78 -12.21 -4.36
C GLU A 437 -20.14 -12.43 -5.74
N ALA A 438 -18.81 -12.58 -5.81
CA ALA A 438 -18.11 -12.85 -7.05
C ALA A 438 -18.36 -14.28 -7.56
N LEU A 439 -18.67 -15.25 -6.71
CA LEU A 439 -18.92 -16.63 -7.12
C LEU A 439 -20.39 -16.92 -7.45
N GLY A 440 -21.32 -16.05 -7.01
CA GLY A 440 -22.76 -16.28 -7.06
C GLY A 440 -23.24 -17.08 -5.85
#